data_AF-A0A367C9Y4-F1
#
_entry.id   AF-A0A367C9Y4-F1
#
_cell.length_a   1.000
_cell.length_b   1.000
_cell.length_c   1.000
_cell.angle_alpha   90.00
_cell.angle_beta   90.00
_cell.angle_gamma   90.00
#
_symmetry.space_group_name_H-M   'P 1'
#
loop_
_entity.id
_entity.type
_entity.pdbx_description
1 polymer ?
#
loop_
_entity_poly.entity_id
_entity_poly.type
_entity_poly.pdbx_seq_one_letter_code
_entity_poly.pdbx_strand_id
1 'polypeptide(L)'
;MKIDESKRQKLEIELTKLHNEITSLSENYYDVSNERVMIDYPKNSEGRQIEQVYNEVFKNLLKVKKELDYYSLPILDTGILKYDQEKERFIFKSVRENLVLSAGMDLEILVEDYFTEEKHWVRTSLEYLPQAAGGPQTQGWYITEDKELELEGAMARIRKKQFT
;
A
#
# COMPACT_ATOMS: atom_id res chain seq x y z
N MET A 1 12.61 -1.89 24.25
CA MET A 1 11.41 -2.24 25.06
C MET A 1 10.96 -3.65 24.66
N LYS A 2 10.78 -4.61 25.58
CA LYS A 2 10.31 -5.97 25.20
C LYS A 2 8.83 -5.90 24.89
N ILE A 3 8.45 -6.16 23.64
CA ILE A 3 7.05 -6.27 23.23
C ILE A 3 6.43 -7.44 23.99
N ASP A 4 5.24 -7.21 24.54
CA ASP A 4 4.43 -8.27 25.13
C ASP A 4 3.88 -9.14 24.00
N GLU A 5 4.59 -10.23 23.69
CA GLU A 5 4.27 -11.12 22.58
C GLU A 5 2.84 -11.69 22.68
N SER A 6 2.30 -11.83 23.90
CA SER A 6 0.90 -12.25 24.09
C SER A 6 -0.09 -11.19 23.61
N LYS A 7 0.16 -9.91 23.90
CA LYS A 7 -0.67 -8.81 23.39
C LYS A 7 -0.58 -8.67 21.88
N ARG A 8 0.62 -8.86 21.32
CA ARG A 8 0.85 -8.84 19.87
C ARG A 8 0.03 -9.93 19.16
N GLN A 9 0.10 -11.17 19.65
CA GLN A 9 -0.65 -12.29 19.07
C GLN A 9 -2.16 -12.07 19.15
N LYS A 10 -2.66 -11.53 20.29
CA LYS A 10 -4.08 -11.18 20.41
C LYS A 10 -4.51 -10.13 19.39
N LEU A 11 -3.69 -9.08 19.20
CA LEU A 11 -3.97 -8.05 18.21
C LEU A 11 -4.01 -8.62 16.79
N GLU A 12 -3.07 -9.50 16.45
CA GLU A 12 -3.02 -10.15 15.13
C GLU A 12 -4.28 -10.99 14.85
N ILE A 13 -4.80 -11.70 15.85
CA ILE A 13 -6.06 -12.44 15.75
C ILE A 13 -7.23 -11.49 15.49
N GLU A 14 -7.34 -10.39 16.24
CA GLU A 14 -8.43 -9.42 16.07
C GLU A 14 -8.36 -8.70 14.72
N LEU A 15 -7.16 -8.34 14.25
CA LEU A 15 -6.96 -7.76 12.91
C LEU A 15 -7.34 -8.75 11.81
N THR A 16 -7.06 -10.04 11.99
CA THR A 16 -7.48 -11.08 11.04
C THR A 16 -9.00 -11.23 10.98
N LYS A 17 -9.67 -11.17 12.13
CA LYS A 17 -11.15 -11.18 12.19
C LYS A 17 -11.72 -9.96 11.47
N LEU A 18 -11.23 -8.76 11.78
CA LEU A 18 -11.62 -7.52 11.12
C LEU A 18 -11.42 -7.60 9.60
N HIS A 19 -10.27 -8.14 9.15
CA HIS A 19 -10.00 -8.31 7.73
C HIS A 19 -11.04 -9.19 7.04
N ASN A 20 -11.41 -10.32 7.66
CA ASN A 20 -12.42 -11.23 7.14
C ASN A 20 -13.82 -10.59 7.11
N GLU A 21 -14.18 -9.83 8.16
CA GLU A 21 -15.46 -9.11 8.23
C GLU A 21 -15.58 -8.04 7.15
N ILE A 22 -14.54 -7.21 6.97
CA ILE A 22 -14.52 -6.17 5.92
C ILE A 22 -14.58 -6.82 4.53
N THR A 23 -13.85 -7.92 4.32
CA THR A 23 -13.86 -8.66 3.05
C THR A 23 -15.27 -9.15 2.71
N SER A 24 -15.92 -9.84 3.66
CA SER A 24 -17.30 -10.32 3.49
C SER A 24 -18.28 -9.17 3.26
N LEU A 25 -18.15 -8.06 4.00
CA LEU A 25 -19.02 -6.91 3.82
C LEU A 25 -18.86 -6.29 2.42
N SER A 26 -17.62 -6.15 1.94
CA SER A 26 -17.32 -5.62 0.62
C SER A 26 -17.87 -6.51 -0.50
N GLU A 27 -17.67 -7.83 -0.42
CA GLU A 27 -18.13 -8.77 -1.45
C GLU A 27 -19.65 -8.82 -1.57
N ASN A 28 -20.36 -8.67 -0.45
CA ASN A 28 -21.81 -8.80 -0.42
C ASN A 28 -22.56 -7.49 -0.73
N TYR A 29 -21.95 -6.33 -0.47
CA TYR A 29 -22.72 -5.06 -0.46
C TYR A 29 -22.06 -3.89 -1.19
N TYR A 30 -20.84 -4.05 -1.74
CA TYR A 30 -20.16 -2.96 -2.45
C TYR A 30 -19.73 -3.35 -3.86
N ASP A 31 -20.13 -2.55 -4.83
CA ASP A 31 -19.68 -2.67 -6.21
C ASP A 31 -18.41 -1.83 -6.39
N VAL A 32 -17.27 -2.51 -6.44
CA VAL A 32 -15.95 -1.90 -6.64
C VAL A 32 -15.84 -1.21 -8.00
N SER A 33 -16.55 -1.70 -9.03
CA SER A 33 -16.46 -1.14 -10.39
C SER A 33 -17.20 0.19 -10.50
N ASN A 34 -18.32 0.31 -9.81
CA ASN A 34 -19.15 1.51 -9.81
C ASN A 34 -18.95 2.37 -8.54
N GLU A 35 -18.01 2.00 -7.67
CA GLU A 35 -17.68 2.65 -6.40
C GLU A 35 -18.90 2.97 -5.50
N ARG A 36 -19.87 2.05 -5.44
CA ARG A 36 -21.14 2.27 -4.74
C ARG A 36 -21.65 1.04 -4.00
N VAL A 37 -22.47 1.27 -2.99
CA VAL A 37 -23.24 0.20 -2.35
C VAL A 37 -24.25 -0.43 -3.32
N MET A 38 -24.43 -1.74 -3.19
CA MET A 38 -25.34 -2.57 -4.00
C MET A 38 -26.75 -2.64 -3.40
N ILE A 39 -27.22 -1.55 -2.79
CA ILE A 39 -28.53 -1.46 -2.16
C ILE A 39 -29.27 -0.26 -2.77
N ASP A 40 -30.57 -0.44 -3.03
CA ASP A 40 -31.43 0.64 -3.50
C ASP A 40 -31.97 1.47 -2.34
N TYR A 41 -31.74 2.78 -2.38
CA TYR A 41 -32.27 3.73 -1.39
C TYR A 41 -33.49 4.48 -1.94
N PRO A 42 -34.44 4.89 -1.07
CA PRO A 42 -35.51 5.79 -1.46
C PRO A 42 -34.96 7.09 -2.09
N LYS A 43 -35.56 7.57 -3.19
CA LYS A 43 -35.08 8.76 -3.93
C LYS A 43 -35.34 10.10 -3.21
N ASN A 44 -35.78 10.06 -1.95
CA ASN A 44 -36.02 11.23 -1.12
C ASN A 44 -34.69 11.76 -0.52
N SER A 45 -34.75 12.89 0.19
CA SER A 45 -33.55 13.51 0.78
C SER A 45 -32.83 12.59 1.77
N GLU A 46 -33.58 11.85 2.57
CA GLU A 46 -33.04 10.97 3.61
C GLU A 46 -32.31 9.76 3.01
N GLY A 47 -32.93 9.09 2.04
CA GLY A 47 -32.32 7.94 1.36
C GLY A 47 -31.02 8.31 0.64
N ARG A 48 -30.96 9.48 0.00
CA ARG A 48 -29.72 9.99 -0.61
C ARG A 48 -28.63 10.28 0.43
N GLN A 49 -28.99 10.82 1.59
CA GLN A 49 -28.02 11.08 2.66
C GLN A 49 -27.46 9.77 3.21
N ILE A 50 -28.30 8.76 3.43
CA ILE A 50 -27.85 7.45 3.92
C ILE A 50 -26.93 6.78 2.89
N GLU A 51 -27.30 6.80 1.60
CA GLU A 51 -26.48 6.26 0.51
C GLU A 51 -25.09 6.91 0.49
N GLN A 52 -25.01 8.25 0.60
CA GLN A 52 -23.74 8.98 0.65
C GLN A 52 -22.89 8.57 1.85
N VAL A 53 -23.48 8.52 3.05
CA VAL A 53 -22.76 8.13 4.27
C VAL A 53 -22.23 6.70 4.13
N TYR A 54 -23.01 5.76 3.60
CA TYR A 54 -22.57 4.38 3.47
C TYR A 54 -21.47 4.23 2.40
N ASN A 55 -21.57 4.94 1.28
CA ASN A 55 -20.49 4.97 0.29
C ASN A 55 -19.19 5.50 0.90
N GLU A 56 -19.27 6.54 1.74
CA GLU A 56 -18.09 7.07 2.45
C GLU A 56 -17.52 6.06 3.46
N VAL A 57 -18.38 5.37 4.21
CA VAL A 57 -17.98 4.29 5.12
C VAL A 57 -17.24 3.19 4.35
N PHE A 58 -17.81 2.71 3.24
CA PHE A 58 -17.15 1.69 2.41
C PHE A 58 -15.82 2.18 1.84
N LYS A 59 -15.73 3.42 1.38
CA LYS A 59 -14.47 4.01 0.92
C LYS A 59 -13.38 3.95 1.99
N ASN A 60 -13.72 4.22 3.25
CA ASN A 60 -12.78 4.13 4.37
C ASN A 60 -12.46 2.67 4.73
N LEU A 61 -13.45 1.79 4.76
CA LEU A 61 -13.24 0.36 5.02
C LEU A 61 -12.35 -0.30 3.97
N LEU A 62 -12.50 0.06 2.69
CA LEU A 62 -11.66 -0.45 1.61
C LEU A 62 -10.20 0.01 1.70
N LYS A 63 -9.94 1.21 2.23
CA LYS A 63 -8.56 1.64 2.56
C LYS A 63 -7.97 0.75 3.64
N VAL A 64 -8.71 0.51 4.72
CA VAL A 64 -8.28 -0.39 5.80
C VAL A 64 -8.06 -1.80 5.27
N LYS A 65 -8.97 -2.30 4.43
CA LYS A 65 -8.83 -3.60 3.76
C LYS A 65 -7.54 -3.68 2.95
N LYS A 66 -7.24 -2.66 2.13
CA LYS A 66 -6.01 -2.61 1.33
C LYS A 66 -4.74 -2.69 2.18
N GLU A 67 -4.74 -2.04 3.35
CA GLU A 67 -3.64 -2.17 4.31
C GLU A 67 -3.50 -3.60 4.85
N LEU A 68 -4.61 -4.19 5.30
CA LEU A 68 -4.62 -5.55 5.85
C LEU A 68 -4.25 -6.59 4.79
N ASP A 69 -4.75 -6.44 3.56
CA ASP A 69 -4.38 -7.26 2.41
C ASP A 69 -2.87 -7.22 2.20
N TYR A 70 -2.27 -6.02 2.16
CA TYR A 70 -0.83 -5.87 1.94
C TYR A 70 0.01 -6.56 3.04
N TYR A 71 -0.30 -6.31 4.31
CA TYR A 71 0.45 -6.90 5.42
C TYR A 71 0.20 -8.41 5.61
N SER A 72 -0.90 -8.93 5.09
CA SER A 72 -1.16 -10.38 5.06
C SER A 72 -0.25 -11.12 4.09
N LEU A 73 0.33 -10.43 3.10
CA LEU A 73 1.25 -11.03 2.14
C LEU A 73 2.61 -11.30 2.80
N PRO A 74 3.24 -12.47 2.54
CA PRO A 74 4.60 -12.72 3.01
C PRO A 74 5.59 -11.80 2.30
N ILE A 75 6.68 -11.48 3.00
CA ILE A 75 7.84 -10.84 2.39
C ILE A 75 8.46 -11.84 1.41
N LEU A 76 8.54 -11.43 0.15
CA LEU A 76 9.11 -12.22 -0.94
C LEU A 76 10.63 -12.31 -0.77
N ASP A 77 11.28 -11.14 -0.69
CA ASP A 77 12.70 -11.00 -0.44
C ASP A 77 13.01 -9.58 0.04
N THR A 78 14.24 -9.40 0.53
CA THR A 78 14.84 -8.11 0.84
C THR A 78 16.00 -7.87 -0.13
N GLY A 79 16.09 -6.67 -0.69
CA GLY A 79 17.06 -6.33 -1.73
C GLY A 79 17.34 -4.84 -1.79
N ILE A 80 17.91 -4.41 -2.91
CA ILE A 80 18.16 -3.00 -3.20
C ILE A 80 17.44 -2.57 -4.46
N LEU A 81 17.11 -1.29 -4.54
CA LEU A 81 16.68 -0.66 -5.77
C LEU A 81 17.89 -0.31 -6.63
N LYS A 82 17.86 -0.67 -7.90
CA LYS A 82 18.89 -0.34 -8.89
C LYS A 82 18.25 0.20 -10.16
N TYR A 83 18.67 1.37 -10.60
CA TYR A 83 18.22 1.97 -11.84
C TYR A 83 18.81 1.24 -13.04
N ASP A 84 17.94 0.79 -13.94
CA ASP A 84 18.29 0.24 -15.24
C ASP A 84 18.16 1.35 -16.28
N GLN A 85 19.31 1.85 -16.74
CA GLN A 85 19.38 2.94 -17.72
C GLN A 85 18.76 2.56 -19.08
N GLU A 86 18.81 1.28 -19.47
CA GLU A 86 18.27 0.84 -20.77
C GLU A 86 16.74 0.82 -20.76
N LYS A 87 16.14 0.54 -19.60
CA LYS A 87 14.68 0.46 -19.43
C LYS A 87 14.06 1.73 -18.83
N GLU A 88 14.89 2.68 -18.42
CA GLU A 88 14.51 3.89 -17.68
C GLU A 88 13.64 3.58 -16.45
N ARG A 89 13.96 2.49 -15.75
CA ARG A 89 13.15 1.92 -14.66
C ARG A 89 14.02 1.43 -13.52
N PHE A 90 13.47 1.41 -12.31
CA PHE A 90 14.09 0.71 -11.20
C PHE A 90 13.87 -0.80 -11.29
N ILE A 91 14.89 -1.55 -10.91
CA ILE A 91 14.86 -2.99 -10.69
C ILE A 91 15.07 -3.23 -9.20
N PHE A 92 14.15 -3.96 -8.59
CA PHE A 92 14.39 -4.56 -7.29
C PHE A 92 15.34 -5.75 -7.48
N LYS A 93 16.54 -5.63 -6.95
CA LYS A 93 17.59 -6.64 -7.03
C LYS A 93 17.75 -7.30 -5.67
N SER A 94 17.34 -8.56 -5.58
CA SER A 94 17.52 -9.38 -4.39
C SER A 94 18.42 -10.58 -4.67
N VAL A 95 18.62 -11.42 -3.65
CA VAL A 95 19.41 -12.65 -3.79
C VAL A 95 18.67 -13.68 -4.66
N ARG A 96 17.34 -13.71 -4.58
CA ARG A 96 16.49 -14.72 -5.25
C ARG A 96 16.02 -14.29 -6.63
N GLU A 97 15.63 -13.03 -6.78
CA GLU A 97 15.05 -12.55 -8.03
C GLU A 97 15.37 -11.09 -8.33
N ASN A 98 15.36 -10.76 -9.62
CA ASN A 98 15.36 -9.38 -10.10
C ASN A 98 13.95 -9.07 -10.61
N LEU A 99 13.30 -8.06 -10.05
CA LEU A 99 11.96 -7.64 -10.43
C LEU A 99 12.01 -6.24 -11.04
N VAL A 100 11.55 -6.10 -12.28
CA VAL A 100 11.38 -4.78 -12.90
C VAL A 100 10.19 -4.09 -12.24
N LEU A 101 10.43 -2.89 -11.71
CA LEU A 101 9.41 -2.10 -11.04
C LEU A 101 8.65 -1.21 -12.02
N SER A 102 7.40 -0.94 -11.68
CA SER A 102 6.48 -0.09 -12.42
C SER A 102 5.85 0.93 -11.47
N ALA A 103 5.38 2.05 -12.01
CA ALA A 103 4.64 3.03 -11.23
C ALA A 103 3.36 2.42 -10.63
N GLY A 104 3.02 2.83 -9.41
CA GLY A 104 1.92 2.30 -8.60
C GLY A 104 2.23 0.96 -7.90
N MET A 105 3.46 0.45 -7.98
CA MET A 105 3.84 -0.75 -7.24
C MET A 105 4.10 -0.42 -5.76
N ASP A 106 3.44 -1.15 -4.87
CA ASP A 106 3.72 -1.08 -3.44
C ASP A 106 5.02 -1.83 -3.10
N LEU A 107 5.87 -1.21 -2.29
CA LEU A 107 7.03 -1.83 -1.67
C LEU A 107 7.23 -1.27 -0.26
N GLU A 108 8.19 -1.79 0.48
CA GLU A 108 8.64 -1.15 1.71
C GLU A 108 10.10 -0.75 1.60
N ILE A 109 10.43 0.47 2.02
CA ILE A 109 11.79 1.00 2.02
C ILE A 109 12.27 1.14 3.46
N LEU A 110 13.55 0.82 3.68
CA LEU A 110 14.19 1.03 4.97
C LEU A 110 14.56 2.51 5.11
N VAL A 111 13.90 3.19 6.03
CA VAL A 111 14.13 4.59 6.36
C VAL A 111 14.75 4.68 7.75
N GLU A 112 15.66 5.62 7.95
CA GLU A 112 16.27 5.92 9.24
C GLU A 112 15.56 7.13 9.85
N ASP A 113 15.05 6.97 11.07
CA ASP A 113 14.46 8.07 11.82
C ASP A 113 15.56 9.04 12.25
N TYR A 114 15.49 10.28 11.81
CA TYR A 114 16.47 11.32 12.13
C TYR A 114 16.59 11.61 13.63
N PHE A 115 15.53 11.41 14.42
CA PHE A 115 15.52 11.74 15.84
C PHE A 115 15.99 10.58 16.73
N THR A 116 15.74 9.34 16.29
CA THR A 116 16.03 8.14 17.09
C THR A 116 17.17 7.30 16.54
N GLU A 117 17.63 7.57 15.32
CA GLU A 117 18.59 6.77 14.55
C GLU A 117 18.11 5.32 14.32
N GLU A 118 16.83 5.03 14.59
CA GLU A 118 16.25 3.71 14.40
C GLU A 118 15.79 3.51 12.96
N LYS A 119 16.17 2.35 12.39
CA LYS A 119 15.78 1.97 11.04
C LYS A 119 14.45 1.23 11.05
N HIS A 120 13.51 1.69 10.24
CA HIS A 120 12.17 1.13 10.15
C HIS A 120 11.75 0.97 8.70
N TRP A 121 10.94 -0.05 8.45
CA TRP A 121 10.40 -0.32 7.13
C TRP A 121 9.11 0.47 6.96
N VAL A 122 9.07 1.33 5.94
CA VAL A 122 7.92 2.14 5.60
C VAL A 122 7.31 1.59 4.33
N ARG A 123 6.03 1.21 4.38
CA ARG A 123 5.27 0.89 3.17
C ARG A 123 5.13 2.15 2.34
N THR A 124 5.35 2.03 1.05
CA THR A 124 5.28 3.11 0.07
C THR A 124 4.82 2.62 -1.29
N SER A 125 4.43 3.54 -2.17
CA SER A 125 4.24 3.29 -3.59
C SER A 125 5.35 3.95 -4.41
N LEU A 126 5.93 3.18 -5.34
CA LEU A 126 6.86 3.72 -6.34
C LEU A 126 6.06 4.42 -7.43
N GLU A 127 6.37 5.67 -7.69
CA GLU A 127 5.68 6.50 -8.69
C GLU A 127 6.68 7.14 -9.66
N TYR A 128 6.17 7.58 -10.81
CA TYR A 128 6.99 8.24 -11.83
C TYR A 128 6.33 9.54 -12.30
N LEU A 129 7.02 10.66 -12.12
CA LEU A 129 6.62 11.96 -12.64
C LEU A 129 7.34 12.22 -13.98
N PRO A 130 6.63 12.17 -15.13
CA PRO A 130 7.23 12.50 -16.40
C PRO A 130 7.60 13.99 -16.45
N GLN A 131 8.63 14.31 -17.22
CA GLN A 131 9.07 15.68 -17.43
C GLN A 131 7.98 16.52 -18.11
N ALA A 132 7.19 17.26 -17.32
CA ALA A 132 6.28 18.27 -17.85
C ALA A 132 7.07 19.54 -18.19
N ALA A 133 6.82 20.12 -19.36
CA ALA A 133 7.43 21.38 -19.78
C ALA A 133 7.02 22.52 -18.83
N GLY A 134 7.91 22.89 -17.91
CA GLY A 134 7.83 24.16 -17.16
C GLY A 134 7.34 24.13 -15.72
N GLY A 135 7.25 22.97 -15.06
CA GLY A 135 6.92 22.88 -13.63
C GLY A 135 8.17 22.73 -12.73
N PRO A 136 8.19 23.30 -11.51
CA PRO A 136 9.30 23.19 -10.56
C PRO A 136 9.35 21.84 -9.80
N GLN A 137 8.59 20.83 -10.22
CA GLN A 137 8.54 19.54 -9.50
C GLN A 137 9.76 18.67 -9.80
N THR A 138 10.21 17.91 -8.79
CA THR A 138 11.19 16.83 -8.93
C THR A 138 10.68 15.82 -9.95
N GLN A 139 11.48 15.63 -11.01
CA GLN A 139 11.16 14.75 -12.14
C GLN A 139 11.71 13.36 -11.88
N GLY A 140 11.09 12.34 -12.47
CA GLY A 140 11.57 10.97 -12.42
C GLY A 140 10.85 10.11 -11.37
N TRP A 141 11.53 9.05 -10.96
CA TRP A 141 11.01 8.07 -10.01
C TRP A 141 11.10 8.59 -8.58
N TYR A 142 10.04 8.40 -7.82
CA TYR A 142 9.95 8.82 -6.42
C TYR A 142 9.07 7.84 -5.63
N ILE A 143 9.11 7.94 -4.31
CA ILE A 143 8.23 7.20 -3.42
C ILE A 143 7.21 8.15 -2.78
N THR A 144 6.00 7.67 -2.49
CA THR A 144 4.91 8.56 -2.04
C THR A 144 5.15 9.24 -0.68
N GLU A 145 5.97 8.62 0.17
CA GLU A 145 6.21 9.03 1.55
C GLU A 145 7.36 10.04 1.65
N ASP A 146 8.32 9.98 0.72
CA ASP A 146 9.44 10.90 0.65
C ASP A 146 9.91 11.08 -0.81
N LYS A 147 9.57 12.22 -1.40
CA LYS A 147 9.92 12.53 -2.80
C LYS A 147 11.40 12.88 -3.02
N GLU A 148 12.13 13.15 -1.94
CA GLU A 148 13.53 13.57 -2.00
C GLU A 148 14.50 12.42 -1.71
N LEU A 149 13.97 11.26 -1.28
CA LEU A 149 14.77 10.07 -1.01
C LEU A 149 15.53 9.59 -2.26
N GLU A 150 16.84 9.41 -2.13
CA GLU A 150 17.67 8.78 -3.15
C GLU A 150 17.33 7.29 -3.27
N LEU A 151 16.74 6.91 -4.41
CA LEU A 151 16.29 5.53 -4.63
C LEU A 151 17.41 4.58 -5.06
N GLU A 152 18.49 5.06 -5.68
CA GLU A 152 19.59 4.18 -6.12
C GLU A 152 20.30 3.58 -4.90
N GLY A 153 20.32 2.25 -4.81
CA GLY A 153 20.91 1.53 -3.68
C GLY A 153 20.03 1.47 -2.43
N ALA A 154 18.85 2.12 -2.44
CA ALA A 154 17.93 2.08 -1.30
C ALA A 154 17.51 0.64 -0.99
N MET A 155 17.52 0.28 0.30
CA MET A 155 17.11 -1.05 0.72
C MET A 155 15.60 -1.16 0.70
N ALA A 156 15.09 -2.17 0.01
CA ALA A 156 13.68 -2.41 -0.18
C ALA A 156 13.29 -3.85 0.17
N ARG A 157 12.02 -4.06 0.47
CA ARG A 157 11.39 -5.39 0.52
C ARG A 157 10.05 -5.35 -0.18
N ILE A 158 9.71 -6.44 -0.86
CA ILE A 158 8.46 -6.56 -1.60
C ILE A 158 7.66 -7.70 -0.99
N ARG A 159 6.35 -7.49 -0.84
CA ARG A 159 5.42 -8.55 -0.46
C ARG A 159 4.71 -9.09 -1.68
N LYS A 160 4.53 -10.40 -1.75
CA LYS A 160 3.88 -11.05 -2.89
C LYS A 160 3.12 -12.28 -2.45
N LYS A 161 1.96 -12.51 -3.04
CA LYS A 161 1.21 -13.75 -2.85
C LYS A 161 2.05 -14.92 -3.35
N GLN A 162 2.32 -15.89 -2.50
CA GLN A 162 2.95 -17.13 -2.94
C GLN A 162 1.93 -17.90 -3.78
N PHE A 163 2.21 -18.08 -5.06
CA PHE A 163 1.52 -19.07 -5.88
C PHE A 163 2.24 -20.39 -5.63
N THR A 164 1.66 -21.23 -4.75
CA THR A 164 2.01 -22.65 -4.64
C THR A 164 1.46 -23.43 -5.82
#